data_AF-A0A9Q1KGU7-F1
#
_entry.id   AF-A0A9Q1KGU7-F1
#
_cell.length_a   1.000
_cell.length_b   1.000
_cell.length_c   1.000
_cell.angle_alpha   90.00
_cell.angle_beta   90.00
_cell.angle_gamma   90.00
#
_symmetry.space_group_name_H-M   'P 1'
#
loop_
_entity.id
_entity.type
_entity.pdbx_description
1 polymer ?
#
loop_
_entity_poly.entity_id
_entity_poly.type
_entity_poly.pdbx_seq_one_letter_code
_entity_poly.pdbx_strand_id
1 'polypeptide(L)'
;MASSMLSSATAATVSRTPVQASMAAPFTGLKSNSAFPVTKKKKDVASLASNGFRVKCMQVYMIIDTIFIEVTRVMWVFLMRNLICHTKVWPPVGKKKFETLSYLPDLSAESLLAEVQYLLNKGWIPCLEFELEHGFVYRENSRSPGYYDGRYWTMWKLPMFGCTEASQVMVELEEAKKAYPNGFIRIIGFDNVRQVQCISFIAYKPAGF
;
A
#
# COMPACT_ATOMS: atom_id res chain seq x y z
N MET A 1 37.61 -61.02 20.95
CA MET A 1 36.43 -61.54 20.24
C MET A 1 35.38 -60.44 20.21
N ALA A 2 35.18 -59.85 19.03
CA ALA A 2 34.26 -58.74 18.82
C ALA A 2 32.81 -59.25 18.76
N SER A 3 31.89 -58.60 19.47
CA SER A 3 30.44 -58.85 19.37
C SER A 3 29.81 -57.67 18.65
N SER A 4 29.30 -57.89 17.43
CA SER A 4 28.52 -56.93 16.65
C SER A 4 27.03 -57.28 16.75
N MET A 5 26.24 -56.33 17.26
CA MET A 5 24.79 -56.36 17.24
C MET A 5 24.30 -55.89 15.85
N LEU A 6 23.70 -56.78 15.07
CA LEU A 6 22.99 -56.47 13.84
C LEU A 6 21.49 -56.71 14.08
N SER A 7 20.73 -55.64 14.31
CA SER A 7 19.26 -55.70 14.36
C SER A 7 18.70 -55.81 12.95
N SER A 8 17.96 -56.90 12.68
CA SER A 8 17.34 -57.22 11.41
C SER A 8 16.14 -56.31 11.10
N ALA A 9 16.05 -55.84 9.87
CA ALA A 9 14.91 -55.10 9.33
C ALA A 9 13.77 -56.06 8.94
N THR A 10 12.57 -55.82 9.45
CA THR A 10 11.32 -56.44 8.99
C THR A 10 10.74 -55.63 7.85
N ALA A 11 10.77 -56.20 6.63
CA ALA A 11 10.10 -55.61 5.47
C ALA A 11 8.60 -55.94 5.49
N ALA A 12 7.76 -54.93 5.73
CA ALA A 12 6.32 -55.05 5.57
C ALA A 12 5.93 -54.94 4.08
N THR A 13 5.43 -56.04 3.52
CA THR A 13 4.80 -56.09 2.19
C THR A 13 3.46 -55.35 2.20
N VAL A 14 3.42 -54.16 1.58
CA VAL A 14 2.18 -53.45 1.29
C VAL A 14 1.69 -53.83 -0.10
N SER A 15 0.55 -54.52 -0.13
CA SER A 15 -0.20 -54.91 -1.32
C SER A 15 -0.62 -53.66 -2.12
N ARG A 16 -0.06 -53.48 -3.31
CA ARG A 16 -0.49 -52.44 -4.27
C ARG A 16 -1.71 -52.95 -5.04
N THR A 17 -2.89 -52.42 -4.75
CA THR A 17 -4.06 -52.52 -5.63
C THR A 17 -3.91 -51.54 -6.81
N PRO A 18 -4.20 -51.92 -8.05
CA PRO A 18 -4.22 -50.99 -9.17
C PRO A 18 -5.46 -50.10 -9.05
N VAL A 19 -5.27 -48.82 -8.75
CA VAL A 19 -6.34 -47.82 -8.81
C VAL A 19 -6.56 -47.46 -10.28
N GLN A 20 -7.73 -47.85 -10.77
CA GLN A 20 -8.25 -47.58 -12.09
C GLN A 20 -8.34 -46.06 -12.33
N ALA A 21 -7.77 -45.60 -13.45
CA ALA A 21 -7.85 -44.21 -13.90
C ALA A 21 -9.32 -43.84 -14.18
N SER A 22 -9.89 -43.00 -13.31
CA SER A 22 -11.14 -42.31 -13.59
C SER A 22 -10.89 -41.27 -14.69
N MET A 23 -11.28 -41.59 -15.92
CA MET A 23 -11.29 -40.65 -17.04
C MET A 23 -12.14 -39.44 -16.66
N ALA A 24 -11.50 -38.27 -16.54
CA ALA A 24 -12.20 -37.01 -16.37
C ALA A 24 -13.11 -36.77 -17.59
N ALA A 25 -14.38 -36.44 -17.33
CA ALA A 25 -15.35 -36.15 -18.38
C ALA A 25 -14.87 -34.98 -19.27
N PRO A 26 -15.13 -34.99 -20.59
CA PRO A 26 -14.78 -33.87 -21.46
C PRO A 26 -15.51 -32.61 -20.99
N PHE A 27 -14.75 -31.54 -20.70
CA PHE A 27 -15.31 -30.26 -20.31
C PHE A 27 -16.07 -29.65 -21.50
N THR A 28 -17.38 -29.85 -21.53
CA THR A 28 -18.26 -29.17 -22.50
C THR A 28 -18.28 -27.68 -22.17
N GLY A 29 -17.79 -26.88 -23.13
CA GLY A 29 -17.40 -25.49 -22.94
C GLY A 29 -18.45 -24.59 -22.27
N LEU A 30 -17.98 -23.78 -21.33
CA LEU A 30 -18.67 -22.57 -20.92
C LEU A 30 -18.68 -21.60 -22.11
N LYS A 31 -19.86 -21.42 -22.70
CA LYS A 31 -20.13 -20.32 -23.62
C LYS A 31 -19.94 -18.99 -22.88
N SER A 32 -19.02 -18.17 -23.37
CA SER A 32 -18.80 -16.80 -22.95
C SER A 32 -19.98 -15.92 -23.38
N ASN A 33 -20.91 -15.66 -22.46
CA ASN A 33 -21.81 -14.52 -22.58
C ASN A 33 -21.23 -13.35 -21.78
N SER A 34 -20.49 -12.47 -22.45
CA SER A 34 -20.17 -11.13 -21.92
C SER A 34 -21.44 -10.27 -22.00
N ALA A 35 -22.40 -10.51 -21.10
CA ALA A 35 -23.57 -9.65 -20.93
C ALA A 35 -23.43 -8.90 -19.61
N PHE A 36 -22.92 -7.66 -19.68
CA PHE A 36 -23.04 -6.71 -18.59
C PHE A 36 -24.52 -6.40 -18.35
N PRO A 37 -25.00 -6.40 -17.09
CA PRO A 37 -26.37 -5.97 -16.81
C PRO A 37 -26.50 -4.46 -17.09
N VAL A 38 -27.17 -4.10 -18.19
CA VAL A 38 -27.57 -2.72 -18.48
C VAL A 38 -28.76 -2.38 -17.58
N THR A 39 -28.51 -1.65 -16.50
CA THR A 39 -29.58 -0.95 -15.78
C THR A 39 -29.92 0.34 -16.55
N LYS A 40 -31.13 0.42 -17.12
CA LYS A 40 -31.66 1.67 -17.66
C LYS A 40 -31.94 2.63 -16.50
N LYS A 41 -31.03 3.58 -16.23
CA LYS A 41 -31.33 4.71 -15.34
C LYS A 41 -32.19 5.73 -16.08
N LYS A 42 -33.44 5.91 -15.64
CA LYS A 42 -34.24 7.12 -15.90
C LYS A 42 -33.50 8.31 -15.30
N LYS A 43 -33.35 9.38 -16.09
CA LYS A 43 -32.80 10.66 -15.63
C LYS A 43 -33.90 11.39 -14.89
N ASP A 44 -33.78 11.50 -13.56
CA ASP A 44 -34.40 12.55 -12.75
C ASP A 44 -33.49 12.76 -11.52
N VAL A 45 -32.62 13.77 -11.61
CA VAL A 45 -31.65 14.16 -10.57
C VAL A 45 -32.15 15.43 -9.88
N ALA A 46 -32.86 15.28 -8.77
CA ALA A 46 -33.13 16.40 -7.87
C ALA A 46 -33.45 15.91 -6.45
N SER A 47 -32.41 15.56 -5.67
CA SER A 47 -32.31 15.83 -4.22
C SER A 47 -31.12 15.08 -3.64
N LEU A 48 -29.95 15.71 -3.64
CA LEU A 48 -28.84 15.29 -2.76
C LEU A 48 -28.49 16.48 -1.87
N ALA A 49 -28.57 16.21 -0.57
CA ALA A 49 -28.33 17.15 0.51
C ALA A 49 -26.94 17.79 0.40
N SER A 50 -26.92 19.11 0.58
CA SER A 50 -25.72 19.93 0.66
C SER A 50 -24.97 19.64 1.96
N ASN A 51 -23.81 18.97 1.86
CA ASN A 51 -22.74 19.09 2.84
C ASN A 51 -21.57 19.86 2.19
N GLY A 52 -21.75 21.16 2.06
CA GLY A 52 -20.83 22.14 2.66
C GLY A 52 -19.35 22.22 2.25
N PHE A 53 -18.82 21.47 1.28
CA PHE A 53 -17.44 21.68 0.81
C PHE A 53 -17.38 21.97 -0.68
N ARG A 54 -17.42 23.28 -0.98
CA ARG A 54 -17.35 23.85 -2.32
C ARG A 54 -15.91 23.79 -2.83
N VAL A 55 -15.52 22.67 -3.43
CA VAL A 55 -14.31 22.60 -4.26
C VAL A 55 -14.59 23.44 -5.51
N LYS A 56 -14.12 24.68 -5.54
CA LYS A 56 -14.11 25.48 -6.77
C LYS A 56 -13.01 24.91 -7.67
N CYS A 57 -13.40 24.00 -8.56
CA CYS A 57 -12.63 23.71 -9.76
C CYS A 57 -12.55 25.00 -10.58
N MET A 58 -11.32 25.42 -10.91
CA MET A 58 -11.03 26.60 -11.69
C MET A 58 -11.63 26.42 -13.10
N GLN A 59 -12.70 27.16 -13.39
CA GLN A 59 -13.26 27.22 -14.74
C GLN A 59 -12.31 28.00 -15.63
N VAL A 60 -11.97 27.34 -16.73
CA VAL A 60 -11.30 27.85 -17.93
C VAL A 60 -11.92 29.20 -18.33
N TYR A 61 -11.15 30.28 -18.24
CA TYR A 61 -11.44 31.51 -18.96
C TYR A 61 -10.58 31.54 -20.21
N MET A 62 -11.11 30.95 -21.27
CA MET A 62 -10.78 31.34 -22.63
C MET A 62 -12.13 31.53 -23.34
N ILE A 63 -12.23 32.58 -24.15
CA ILE A 63 -13.44 33.11 -24.82
C ILE A 63 -14.15 34.19 -23.98
N ILE A 64 -13.69 35.44 -24.14
CA ILE A 64 -14.47 36.58 -24.67
C ILE A 64 -13.40 37.59 -25.11
N ASP A 65 -13.00 37.47 -26.37
CA ASP A 65 -12.44 38.59 -27.11
C ASP A 65 -13.60 39.51 -27.53
N THR A 66 -13.29 40.79 -27.62
CA THR A 66 -14.03 41.88 -28.28
C THR A 66 -15.13 42.59 -27.47
N ILE A 67 -14.92 43.91 -27.30
CA ILE A 67 -15.87 44.96 -26.85
C ILE A 67 -15.96 45.19 -25.33
N PHE A 68 -15.01 45.94 -24.76
CA PHE A 68 -15.34 47.14 -23.95
C PHE A 68 -14.10 48.01 -23.67
N ILE A 69 -14.31 49.31 -23.79
CA ILE A 69 -13.32 50.38 -23.96
C ILE A 69 -12.87 50.97 -22.60
N GLU A 70 -11.57 50.87 -22.35
CA GLU A 70 -10.65 51.92 -21.86
C GLU A 70 -10.86 52.73 -20.55
N VAL A 71 -11.91 52.55 -19.73
CA VAL A 71 -12.08 53.37 -18.48
C VAL A 71 -12.02 52.59 -17.16
N THR A 72 -12.00 51.25 -17.16
CA THR A 72 -12.01 50.45 -15.91
C THR A 72 -10.71 49.69 -15.61
N ARG A 73 -9.70 49.76 -16.48
CA ARG A 73 -8.45 48.98 -16.34
C ARG A 73 -7.65 49.28 -15.07
N VAL A 74 -7.65 50.52 -14.58
CA VAL A 74 -6.81 50.89 -13.42
C VAL A 74 -7.40 50.39 -12.10
N MET A 75 -8.72 50.46 -11.95
CA MET A 75 -9.41 50.04 -10.71
C MET A 75 -9.55 48.52 -10.61
N TRP A 76 -9.71 47.83 -11.74
CA TRP A 76 -9.78 46.36 -11.76
C TRP A 76 -8.42 45.68 -11.57
N VAL A 77 -7.33 46.25 -12.09
CA VAL A 77 -5.97 45.71 -11.84
C VAL A 77 -5.58 45.88 -10.37
N PHE A 78 -6.04 46.93 -9.69
CA PHE A 78 -5.78 47.16 -8.27
C PHE A 78 -6.67 46.29 -7.35
N LEU A 79 -7.92 46.04 -7.75
CA LEU A 79 -8.84 45.18 -6.98
C LEU A 79 -8.59 43.68 -7.20
N MET A 80 -8.16 43.26 -8.39
CA MET A 80 -7.77 41.87 -8.67
C MET A 80 -6.43 41.47 -8.06
N ARG A 81 -5.53 42.43 -7.76
CA ARG A 81 -4.25 42.15 -7.09
C ARG A 81 -4.39 41.71 -5.64
N ASN A 82 -5.44 42.15 -4.94
CA ASN A 82 -5.70 41.79 -3.54
C ASN A 82 -6.71 40.64 -3.37
N LEU A 83 -7.28 40.15 -4.47
CA LEU A 83 -8.25 39.05 -4.48
C LEU A 83 -7.76 37.82 -5.24
N ILE A 84 -6.44 37.66 -5.38
CA ILE A 84 -5.85 36.36 -5.71
C ILE A 84 -5.98 35.52 -4.45
N CYS A 85 -7.12 34.84 -4.35
CA CYS A 85 -7.25 33.66 -3.50
C CYS A 85 -5.94 32.87 -3.59
N HIS A 86 -5.29 32.66 -2.43
CA HIS A 86 -4.08 31.85 -2.31
C HIS A 86 -4.43 30.40 -2.72
N THR A 87 -4.57 30.14 -4.01
CA THR A 87 -4.72 28.79 -4.55
C THR A 87 -3.36 28.13 -4.39
N LYS A 88 -3.16 27.47 -3.25
CA LYS A 88 -1.98 26.63 -3.04
C LYS A 88 -2.01 25.52 -4.08
N VAL A 89 -1.05 25.54 -4.99
CA VAL A 89 -0.83 24.47 -5.97
C VAL A 89 -0.07 23.35 -5.25
N TRP A 90 -0.53 22.11 -5.40
CA TRP A 90 0.18 20.95 -4.84
C TRP A 90 1.51 20.75 -5.59
N PRO A 91 2.65 20.60 -4.89
CA PRO A 91 3.94 20.41 -5.55
C PRO A 91 3.97 19.09 -6.36
N PRO A 92 4.31 19.12 -7.65
CA PRO A 92 4.37 17.92 -8.49
C PRO A 92 5.68 17.11 -8.30
N VAL A 93 6.71 17.69 -7.67
CA VAL A 93 8.04 17.10 -7.50
C VAL A 93 8.46 17.16 -6.03
N GLY A 94 9.28 16.20 -5.58
CA GLY A 94 9.81 16.18 -4.21
C GLY A 94 8.79 15.82 -3.12
N LYS A 95 7.64 15.25 -3.50
CA LYS A 95 6.56 14.85 -2.57
C LYS A 95 6.12 13.40 -2.81
N LYS A 96 7.09 12.49 -2.96
CA LYS A 96 6.79 11.06 -3.07
C LYS A 96 6.24 10.51 -1.74
N LYS A 97 5.52 9.39 -1.80
CA LYS A 97 4.68 8.87 -0.70
C LYS A 97 4.90 7.39 -0.46
N PHE A 98 4.60 6.94 0.77
CA PHE A 98 4.83 5.57 1.26
C PHE A 98 3.53 4.98 1.83
N GLU A 99 2.42 5.14 1.10
CA GLU A 99 1.10 4.66 1.53
C GLU A 99 0.64 5.27 2.86
N THR A 100 0.04 4.48 3.74
CA THR A 100 -0.61 4.89 4.99
C THR A 100 0.31 5.75 5.87
N LEU A 101 -0.25 6.81 6.45
CA LEU A 101 0.42 7.82 7.29
C LEU A 101 1.44 8.74 6.57
N SER A 102 1.85 8.45 5.33
CA SER A 102 2.90 9.24 4.64
C SER A 102 2.49 10.64 4.14
N TYR A 103 1.21 11.00 4.28
CA TYR A 103 0.71 12.36 4.04
C TYR A 103 0.74 13.24 5.28
N LEU A 104 0.89 12.64 6.46
CA LEU A 104 1.01 13.34 7.72
C LEU A 104 2.44 13.92 7.87
N PRO A 105 2.66 14.83 8.83
CA PRO A 105 4.00 15.14 9.30
C PRO A 105 4.74 13.88 9.74
N ASP A 106 6.07 13.90 9.68
CA ASP A 106 6.88 12.76 10.11
C ASP A 106 6.59 12.41 11.57
N LEU A 107 6.38 11.12 11.84
CA LEU A 107 5.95 10.63 13.14
C LEU A 107 7.08 10.79 14.16
N SER A 108 6.76 11.35 15.32
CA SER A 108 7.67 11.33 16.48
C SER A 108 7.84 9.89 16.99
N ALA A 109 8.93 9.63 17.73
CA ALA A 109 9.15 8.31 18.32
C ALA A 109 7.98 7.85 19.21
N GLU A 110 7.35 8.78 19.94
CA GLU A 110 6.18 8.51 20.77
C GLU A 110 4.95 8.11 19.93
N SER A 111 4.73 8.81 18.81
CA SER A 111 3.63 8.49 17.90
C SER A 111 3.85 7.14 17.24
N LEU A 112 5.09 6.84 16.85
CA LEU A 112 5.47 5.56 16.24
C LEU A 112 5.29 4.41 17.25
N LEU A 113 5.65 4.62 18.51
CA LEU A 113 5.41 3.66 19.59
C LEU A 113 3.90 3.43 19.81
N ALA A 114 3.07 4.48 19.75
CA ALA A 114 1.62 4.35 19.86
C ALA A 114 1.01 3.54 18.69
N GLU A 115 1.49 3.70 17.46
CA GLU A 115 1.06 2.90 16.31
C GLU A 115 1.46 1.42 16.45
N VAL A 116 2.66 1.16 16.98
CA VAL A 116 3.09 -0.21 17.31
C VAL A 116 2.25 -0.79 18.44
N GLN A 117 1.94 -0.03 19.48
CA GLN A 117 1.03 -0.47 20.55
C GLN A 117 -0.37 -0.79 20.00
N TYR A 118 -0.88 0.00 19.06
CA TYR A 118 -2.14 -0.29 18.38
C TYR A 118 -2.11 -1.65 17.68
N LEU A 119 -1.02 -1.96 16.96
CA LEU A 119 -0.80 -3.24 16.31
C LEU A 119 -0.83 -4.41 17.31
N LEU A 120 -0.13 -4.26 18.45
CA LEU A 120 -0.09 -5.27 19.51
C LEU A 120 -1.45 -5.45 20.20
N ASN A 121 -2.19 -4.37 20.45
CA ASN A 121 -3.53 -4.40 21.04
C ASN A 121 -4.55 -5.12 20.14
N LYS A 122 -4.30 -5.15 18.82
CA LYS A 122 -5.11 -5.94 17.87
C LYS A 122 -4.71 -7.42 17.80
N GLY A 123 -3.64 -7.82 18.48
CA GLY A 123 -3.08 -9.17 18.40
C GLY A 123 -2.40 -9.46 17.07
N TRP A 124 -1.98 -8.42 16.34
CA TRP A 124 -1.23 -8.58 15.10
C TRP A 124 0.26 -8.76 15.40
N ILE A 125 0.96 -9.42 14.48
CA ILE A 125 2.39 -9.74 14.63
C ILE A 125 3.21 -8.70 13.88
N PRO A 126 4.02 -7.87 14.57
CA PRO A 126 4.83 -6.86 13.91
C PRO A 126 6.03 -7.48 13.20
N CYS A 127 6.43 -6.88 12.08
CA CYS A 127 7.64 -7.21 11.34
C CYS A 127 8.23 -5.93 10.72
N LEU A 128 9.54 -5.91 10.56
CA LEU A 128 10.24 -4.82 9.89
C LEU A 128 10.64 -5.26 8.49
N GLU A 129 10.56 -4.34 7.55
CA GLU A 129 11.09 -4.53 6.20
C GLU A 129 11.92 -3.30 5.82
N PHE A 130 12.99 -3.53 5.06
CA PHE A 130 13.88 -2.49 4.61
C PHE A 130 14.24 -2.65 3.13
N GLU A 131 14.58 -1.52 2.50
CA GLU A 131 14.93 -1.47 1.09
C GLU A 131 16.03 -0.44 0.85
N LEU A 132 17.05 -0.81 0.07
CA LEU A 132 18.25 0.00 -0.16
C LEU A 132 18.27 0.65 -1.54
N GLU A 133 17.73 -0.04 -2.55
CA GLU A 133 17.87 0.38 -3.95
C GLU A 133 16.57 1.00 -4.45
N HIS A 134 15.46 0.29 -4.27
CA HIS A 134 14.19 0.61 -4.92
C HIS A 134 13.10 0.95 -3.90
N GLY A 135 13.17 2.13 -3.29
CA GLY A 135 12.15 2.61 -2.34
C GLY A 135 10.73 2.78 -2.94
N PHE A 136 10.56 2.57 -4.24
CA PHE A 136 9.28 2.70 -4.95
C PHE A 136 9.04 1.57 -5.93
N VAL A 137 7.76 1.36 -6.19
CA VAL A 137 7.28 0.44 -7.21
C VAL A 137 7.73 0.88 -8.61
N TYR A 138 8.22 -0.06 -9.39
CA TYR A 138 8.62 0.12 -10.79
C TYR A 138 8.12 -1.05 -11.66
N ARG A 139 8.45 -1.05 -12.95
CA ARG A 139 8.04 -2.08 -13.91
C ARG A 139 9.14 -2.38 -14.91
N GLU A 140 9.86 -3.46 -14.65
CA GLU A 140 10.93 -3.99 -15.50
C GLU A 140 10.53 -5.32 -16.14
N ASN A 141 10.10 -6.29 -15.32
CA ASN A 141 9.93 -7.67 -15.77
C ASN A 141 8.62 -7.93 -16.52
N SER A 142 7.54 -7.23 -16.18
CA SER A 142 6.25 -7.36 -16.86
C SER A 142 5.39 -6.11 -16.75
N ARG A 143 4.43 -5.98 -17.68
CA ARG A 143 3.43 -4.89 -17.72
C ARG A 143 2.00 -5.43 -17.71
N SER A 144 1.82 -6.70 -17.38
CA SER A 144 0.50 -7.31 -17.24
C SER A 144 -0.31 -6.63 -16.11
N PRO A 145 -1.65 -6.63 -16.19
CA PRO A 145 -2.49 -6.07 -15.13
C PRO A 145 -2.19 -6.71 -13.77
N GLY A 146 -2.02 -5.88 -12.74
CA GLY A 146 -1.71 -6.34 -11.36
C GLY A 146 -0.25 -6.68 -11.10
N TYR A 147 0.62 -6.67 -12.11
CA TYR A 147 2.05 -6.90 -11.94
C TYR A 147 2.81 -5.58 -11.74
N TYR A 148 3.66 -5.57 -10.72
CA TYR A 148 4.61 -4.48 -10.45
C TYR A 148 5.85 -5.03 -9.71
N ASP A 149 7.02 -4.45 -10.00
CA ASP A 149 8.30 -4.74 -9.34
C ASP A 149 8.50 -3.75 -8.16
N GLY A 150 9.37 -4.09 -7.20
CA GLY A 150 9.64 -3.24 -6.03
C GLY A 150 8.51 -3.17 -5.00
N ARG A 151 7.54 -4.10 -5.03
CA ARG A 151 6.51 -4.24 -3.98
C ARG A 151 7.07 -4.87 -2.70
N TYR A 152 7.85 -5.92 -2.88
CA TYR A 152 8.50 -6.63 -1.78
C TYR A 152 9.77 -5.90 -1.40
N TRP A 153 9.95 -5.72 -0.09
CA TRP A 153 11.17 -5.23 0.52
C TRP A 153 11.85 -6.38 1.25
N THR A 154 13.10 -6.20 1.65
CA THR A 154 13.84 -7.23 2.37
C THR A 154 13.38 -7.30 3.82
N MET A 155 13.06 -8.50 4.31
CA MET A 155 12.64 -8.69 5.69
C MET A 155 13.81 -8.47 6.66
N TRP A 156 13.58 -7.71 7.72
CA TRP A 156 14.53 -7.58 8.83
C TRP A 156 14.25 -8.68 9.86
N LYS A 157 15.23 -9.59 10.02
CA LYS A 157 15.11 -10.78 10.87
C LYS A 157 13.84 -11.59 10.54
N LEU A 158 12.92 -11.74 11.49
CA LEU A 158 11.68 -12.49 11.37
C LEU A 158 10.53 -11.69 12.02
N PRO A 159 9.26 -12.01 11.68
CA PRO A 159 8.12 -11.46 12.41
C PRO A 159 8.25 -11.74 13.91
N MET A 160 7.98 -10.73 14.74
CA MET A 160 8.23 -10.79 16.18
C MET A 160 7.07 -11.51 16.89
N PHE A 161 7.01 -12.83 16.71
CA PHE A 161 5.98 -13.68 17.31
C PHE A 161 6.02 -13.60 18.84
N GLY A 162 4.86 -13.39 19.46
CA GLY A 162 4.74 -13.29 20.92
C GLY A 162 5.29 -12.00 21.53
N CYS A 163 5.64 -11.00 20.71
CA CYS A 163 6.01 -9.67 21.20
C CYS A 163 4.80 -9.03 21.92
N THR A 164 5.01 -8.59 23.16
CA THR A 164 4.00 -7.86 23.95
C THR A 164 4.35 -6.39 24.16
N GLU A 165 5.62 -6.03 23.95
CA GLU A 165 6.15 -4.71 24.28
C GLU A 165 6.57 -3.96 23.01
N ALA A 166 5.93 -2.81 22.75
CA ALA A 166 6.24 -1.99 21.58
C ALA A 166 7.70 -1.50 21.56
N SER A 167 8.30 -1.31 22.74
CA SER A 167 9.71 -0.95 22.89
C SER A 167 10.67 -1.93 22.21
N GLN A 168 10.34 -3.22 22.17
CA GLN A 168 11.19 -4.22 21.49
C GLN A 168 11.25 -3.97 19.98
N VAL A 169 10.12 -3.60 19.37
CA VAL A 169 10.04 -3.25 17.95
C VAL A 169 10.88 -2.00 17.66
N MET A 170 10.88 -1.04 18.59
CA MET A 170 11.69 0.18 18.47
C MET A 170 13.19 -0.11 18.55
N VAL A 171 13.63 -1.04 19.41
CA VAL A 171 15.05 -1.46 19.47
C VAL A 171 15.47 -2.05 18.13
N GLU A 172 14.65 -2.93 17.56
CA GLU A 172 14.91 -3.54 16.25
C GLU A 172 14.95 -2.50 15.12
N LEU A 173 14.09 -1.48 15.19
CA LEU A 173 14.12 -0.35 14.25
C LEU A 173 15.44 0.42 14.35
N GLU A 174 15.93 0.71 15.55
CA GLU A 174 17.21 1.40 15.73
C GLU A 174 18.40 0.54 15.28
N GLU A 175 18.37 -0.78 15.51
CA GLU A 175 19.37 -1.70 14.98
C GLU A 175 19.37 -1.72 13.43
N ALA A 176 18.20 -1.78 12.81
CA ALA A 176 18.05 -1.76 11.36
C ALA A 176 18.55 -0.43 10.77
N LYS A 177 18.22 0.71 11.39
CA LYS A 177 18.71 2.04 11.01
C LYS A 177 20.23 2.13 11.08
N LYS A 178 20.82 1.55 12.12
CA LYS A 178 22.28 1.55 12.31
C LYS A 178 22.99 0.67 11.27
N ALA A 179 22.43 -0.48 10.94
CA ALA A 179 22.97 -1.38 9.93
C ALA A 179 22.84 -0.79 8.51
N TYR A 180 21.71 -0.13 8.24
CA TYR A 180 21.36 0.37 6.92
C TYR A 180 20.89 1.83 6.98
N PRO A 181 21.81 2.80 7.19
CA PRO A 181 21.46 4.21 7.32
C PRO A 181 20.92 4.83 6.02
N ASN A 182 21.20 4.23 4.86
CA ASN A 182 20.73 4.71 3.56
C ASN A 182 19.44 4.01 3.10
N GLY A 183 18.88 3.12 3.92
CA GLY A 183 17.68 2.35 3.58
C GLY A 183 16.38 3.02 4.00
N PHE A 184 15.30 2.72 3.28
CA PHE A 184 13.94 2.92 3.79
C PHE A 184 13.58 1.78 4.72
N ILE A 185 12.90 2.08 5.83
CA ILE A 185 12.44 1.05 6.75
C ILE A 185 10.97 1.29 7.04
N ARG A 186 10.15 0.24 6.89
CA ARG A 186 8.73 0.25 7.20
C ARG A 186 8.41 -0.82 8.24
N ILE A 187 7.39 -0.54 9.03
CA ILE A 187 6.82 -1.52 9.96
C ILE A 187 5.52 -2.04 9.36
N ILE A 188 5.38 -3.35 9.41
CA ILE A 188 4.22 -4.06 8.92
C ILE A 188 3.63 -4.93 10.03
N GLY A 189 2.35 -5.26 9.91
CA GLY A 189 1.66 -6.12 10.86
C GLY A 189 0.82 -7.19 10.17
N PHE A 190 1.00 -8.42 10.60
CA PHE A 190 0.29 -9.58 10.07
C PHE A 190 -0.84 -10.01 11.00
N ASP A 191 -1.98 -10.32 10.38
CA ASP A 191 -3.10 -10.99 11.05
C ASP A 191 -3.12 -12.45 10.61
N ASN A 192 -2.82 -13.34 11.54
CA ASN A 192 -2.79 -14.79 11.31
C ASN A 192 -4.18 -15.39 11.12
N VAL A 193 -5.23 -14.76 11.64
CA VAL A 193 -6.62 -15.23 11.50
C VAL A 193 -7.10 -14.95 10.08
N ARG A 194 -6.87 -13.73 9.60
CA ARG A 194 -7.31 -13.31 8.25
C ARG A 194 -6.30 -13.64 7.15
N GLN A 195 -5.08 -14.02 7.52
CA GLN A 195 -3.96 -14.28 6.60
C GLN A 195 -3.65 -13.07 5.69
N VAL A 196 -3.70 -11.87 6.25
CA VAL A 196 -3.42 -10.63 5.52
C VAL A 196 -2.47 -9.75 6.29
N GLN A 197 -1.73 -8.93 5.55
CA GLN A 197 -1.03 -7.78 6.12
C GLN A 197 -2.05 -6.68 6.39
N CYS A 198 -2.29 -6.38 7.67
CA CYS A 198 -3.31 -5.43 8.11
C CYS A 198 -2.79 -3.99 8.20
N ILE A 199 -1.47 -3.83 8.35
CA ILE A 199 -0.87 -2.51 8.47
C ILE A 199 0.49 -2.46 7.80
N SER A 200 0.80 -1.29 7.24
CA SER A 200 2.07 -0.94 6.62
C SER A 200 2.24 0.56 6.71
N PHE A 201 3.26 1.03 7.41
CA PHE A 201 3.61 2.44 7.48
C PHE A 201 5.12 2.63 7.53
N ILE A 202 5.59 3.76 6.99
CA ILE A 202 7.02 4.09 6.98
C ILE A 202 7.49 4.48 8.38
N ALA A 203 8.61 3.93 8.82
CA ALA A 203 9.20 4.18 10.13
C ALA A 203 10.51 4.99 10.04
N TYR A 204 11.27 4.81 8.95
CA TYR A 204 12.50 5.57 8.70
C TYR A 204 12.69 5.84 7.21
N LYS A 205 13.25 7.01 6.91
CA LYS A 205 13.64 7.44 5.57
C LYS A 205 15.11 7.91 5.64
N PRO A 206 15.93 7.61 4.62
CA PRO A 206 17.30 8.08 4.57
C PRO A 206 17.36 9.60 4.41
N ALA A 207 18.48 10.20 4.84
CA ALA A 207 18.69 11.64 4.73
C ALA A 207 18.72 12.09 3.26
N GLY A 208 18.03 13.20 2.95
CA GLY A 208 17.96 13.76 1.60
C GLY A 208 16.74 13.33 0.78
N PHE A 209 15.80 12.63 1.41
CA PHE A 209 14.53 12.23 0.81
C PHE A 209 13.35 13.14 1.20
#